data_AF-A0AAW8EUQ3-F1
#
_entry.id   AF-A0AAW8EUQ3-F1
#
_cell.length_a   1.000
_cell.length_b   1.000
_cell.length_c   1.000
_cell.angle_alpha   90.00
_cell.angle_beta   90.00
_cell.angle_gamma   90.00
#
_symmetry.space_group_name_H-M   'P 1'
#
loop_
_entity.id
_entity.type
_entity.pdbx_description
1 polymer ?
#
loop_
_entity_poly.entity_id
_entity_poly.type
_entity_poly.pdbx_seq_one_letter_code
_entity_poly.pdbx_strand_id
1 'polypeptide(L)' 'MSDPHNTHGTPGPNEEADTASGGAPEEPDDTSTDDILDDETTDDDGAPVENPSGG' A
#
# COMPACT_ATOMS: atom_id res chain seq x y z
N MET A 1 -10.87 2.25 20.57
CA MET A 1 -10.60 3.70 20.44
C MET A 1 -10.16 3.91 19.01
N SER A 2 -10.83 4.76 18.22
CA SER A 2 -10.46 5.04 16.81
C SER A 2 -9.27 5.99 16.76
N ASP A 3 -8.39 5.76 15.79
CA ASP A 3 -7.25 6.62 15.47
C ASP A 3 -7.76 8.02 15.04
N PRO A 4 -7.33 9.12 15.68
CA PRO A 4 -7.76 10.48 15.33
C PRO A 4 -7.36 10.93 13.93
N HIS A 5 -6.45 10.23 13.26
CA HIS A 5 -6.04 10.51 11.87
C HIS A 5 -6.79 9.68 10.84
N ASN A 6 -7.61 8.72 11.27
CA ASN A 6 -8.40 7.92 10.34
C ASN A 6 -9.59 8.72 9.82
N THR A 7 -9.44 9.29 8.63
CA THR A 7 -10.51 10.00 7.90
C THR A 7 -11.54 9.06 7.31
N HIS A 8 -11.21 7.77 7.18
CA HIS A 8 -12.17 6.73 6.85
C HIS A 8 -12.91 6.34 8.12
N GLY A 9 -14.22 6.63 8.17
CA GLY A 9 -15.06 6.23 9.30
C GLY A 9 -14.92 4.74 9.59
N THR A 10 -14.91 4.37 10.88
CA THR A 10 -14.99 2.96 11.27
C THR A 10 -16.38 2.41 10.90
N PRO A 11 -16.48 1.34 10.10
CA PRO A 11 -17.76 0.71 9.79
C PRO A 11 -18.48 0.29 11.08
N GLY A 12 -19.79 0.48 11.12
CA GLY A 12 -20.66 0.05 12.22
C GLY A 12 -20.78 -1.47 12.34
N PRO A 13 -21.42 -1.97 13.41
CA PRO A 13 -21.44 -3.41 13.73
C PRO A 13 -22.18 -4.28 12.71
N ASN A 14 -22.99 -3.67 11.82
CA ASN A 14 -23.71 -4.36 10.74
C ASN A 14 -23.37 -3.76 9.37
N GLU A 15 -22.37 -2.88 9.30
CA GLU A 15 -21.89 -2.31 8.04
C GLU A 15 -20.72 -3.16 7.59
N GLU A 16 -20.88 -3.83 6.44
CA GLU A 16 -19.77 -4.49 5.79
C GLU A 16 -18.80 -3.42 5.30
N ALA A 17 -17.50 -3.65 5.47
CA ALA A 17 -16.52 -2.80 4.81
C ALA A 17 -16.77 -2.88 3.30
N ASP A 18 -16.87 -1.73 2.62
CA ASP A 18 -16.92 -1.65 1.16
C ASP A 18 -15.58 -2.14 0.60
N THR A 19 -15.37 -3.45 0.62
CA THR A 19 -14.29 -4.09 -0.10
C THR A 19 -14.70 -4.02 -1.55
N ALA A 20 -14.00 -3.21 -2.35
CA ALA A 20 -14.11 -3.29 -3.80
C ALA A 20 -14.01 -4.78 -4.16
N SER A 21 -14.98 -5.31 -4.92
CA SER A 21 -15.00 -6.70 -5.38
C SER A 21 -13.90 -6.94 -6.44
N GLY A 22 -12.68 -6.48 -6.19
CA GLY A 22 -11.49 -6.93 -6.89
C GLY A 22 -11.13 -8.27 -6.30
N GLY A 23 -11.21 -9.33 -7.11
CA GLY A 23 -10.75 -10.65 -6.71
C GLY A 23 -9.32 -10.60 -6.16
N ALA A 24 -8.89 -11.68 -5.50
CA ALA A 24 -7.52 -11.82 -5.06
C ALA A 24 -6.57 -11.42 -6.22
N PRO A 25 -5.49 -10.65 -5.95
CA PRO A 25 -4.51 -10.38 -6.98
C PRO A 25 -4.11 -11.71 -7.61
N GLU A 26 -4.18 -11.80 -8.94
CA GLU A 26 -3.64 -12.94 -9.65
C GLU A 26 -2.18 -13.09 -9.19
N GLU A 27 -1.83 -14.31 -8.76
CA GLU A 27 -0.50 -14.62 -8.23
C GLU A 27 0.55 -13.99 -9.14
N PRO A 28 1.46 -13.15 -8.62
CA PRO A 28 2.53 -12.63 -9.46
C PRO A 28 3.30 -13.86 -9.95
N ASP A 29 3.29 -14.09 -11.26
CA ASP A 29 4.21 -15.03 -11.89
C ASP A 29 5.59 -14.84 -11.23
N ASP A 30 6.20 -15.93 -10.76
CA ASP A 30 7.45 -16.04 -10.00
C ASP A 30 8.64 -15.25 -10.60
N THR A 31 8.55 -13.94 -10.53
CA THR A 31 9.62 -12.96 -10.59
C THR A 31 9.37 -12.10 -9.38
N SER A 32 10.15 -12.31 -8.31
CA SER A 32 10.14 -11.54 -7.08
C SER A 32 9.86 -10.08 -7.40
N THR A 33 8.60 -9.67 -7.25
CA THR A 33 8.21 -8.28 -7.49
C THR A 33 8.86 -7.42 -6.42
N ASP A 34 9.17 -8.00 -5.25
CA ASP A 34 10.01 -7.41 -4.22
C ASP A 34 11.38 -6.95 -4.76
N ASP A 35 12.11 -7.79 -5.51
CA ASP A 35 13.45 -7.43 -6.03
C ASP A 35 13.40 -6.31 -7.09
N ILE A 36 12.30 -6.19 -7.84
CA ILE A 36 12.10 -5.13 -8.84
C ILE A 36 11.57 -3.85 -8.19
N LEU A 37 10.77 -3.93 -7.11
CA LEU A 37 10.28 -2.73 -6.44
C LEU A 37 11.36 -2.08 -5.55
N ASP A 38 12.28 -2.88 -5.02
CA ASP A 38 13.35 -2.39 -4.14
C ASP A 38 14.39 -1.54 -4.90
N ASP A 39 14.75 -1.91 -6.14
CA ASP A 39 15.69 -1.14 -7.00
C ASP A 39 15.07 0.17 -7.50
N GLU A 40 13.78 0.17 -7.86
CA GLU A 40 13.09 1.37 -8.34
C GLU A 40 12.80 2.42 -7.24
N THR A 41 12.77 2.01 -5.97
CA THR A 41 12.39 2.87 -4.84
C THR A 41 13.56 3.30 -3.97
N THR A 42 14.76 2.88 -4.32
CA THR A 42 15.98 3.09 -3.56
C THR A 42 17.09 3.60 -4.48
N ASP A 43 17.96 4.49 -4.01
CA ASP A 43 19.13 4.93 -4.77
C ASP A 43 20.28 3.91 -4.73
N ASP A 44 21.36 4.19 -5.46
CA ASP A 44 22.56 3.33 -5.53
C ASP A 44 23.21 3.06 -4.15
N ASP A 45 22.93 3.90 -3.15
CA ASP A 45 23.44 3.78 -1.78
C ASP A 45 22.48 2.98 -0.86
N GLY A 46 21.34 2.52 -1.37
CA GLY A 46 20.35 1.80 -0.59
C GLY A 46 19.43 2.71 0.24
N ALA A 47 19.40 4.02 -0.05
CA ALA A 47 18.51 4.97 0.61
C ALA A 47 17.21 5.20 -0.18
N PRO A 48 16.05 5.34 0.48
CA PRO A 48 14.79 5.62 -0.21
C PRO A 48 14.88 6.89 -1.05
N VAL A 49 14.46 6.81 -2.31
CA VAL A 49 14.47 7.99 -3.21
C VAL A 49 13.59 9.11 -2.66
N GLU A 50 14.07 10.36 -2.68
CA GLU A 50 13.30 11.49 -2.15
C GLU A 50 12.06 11.75 -3.01
N ASN A 51 10.88 11.78 -2.38
CA ASN A 51 9.63 12.11 -3.07
C ASN A 51 9.55 13.63 -3.34
N PRO A 52 9.51 14.06 -4.62
CA PRO A 52 9.48 15.48 -4.96
C PRO A 52 8.18 16.21 -4.59
N SER A 53 7.13 15.51 -4.14
CA SER A 53 5.85 16.13 -3.75
C SER A 53 5.75 16.54 -2.27
N GLY A 54 6.84 16.51 -1.51
CA GLY A 54 6.86 16.69 -0.04
C GLY A 54 7.19 18.10 0.47
N GLY A 55 6.66 19.16 -0.15
CA GLY A 55 6.85 20.56 0.28
C GLY A 55 5.55 21.33 0.43
#